data_AF-A0A7K1E3H1-F1
#
_entry.id   AF-A0A7K1E3H1-F1
#
_cell.length_a   1.000
_cell.length_b   1.000
_cell.length_c   1.000
_cell.angle_alpha   90.00
_cell.angle_beta   90.00
_cell.angle_gamma   90.00
#
_symmetry.space_group_name_H-M   'P 1'
#
loop_
_entity.id
_entity.type
_entity.pdbx_description
1 polymer ?
#
loop_
_entity_poly.entity_id
_entity_poly.type
_entity_poly.pdbx_seq_one_letter_code
_entity_poly.pdbx_strand_id
1 'polypeptide(L)' 'MQYLDDGDLSLAIDLDQGARIASLHYRDLEITLPSRGSLVNWGWYSMAPWAGRI' A
#
# COMPACT_ATOMS: atom_id res chain seq x y z
N MET A 1 -5.84 4.35 -9.08
CA MET A 1 -4.42 3.94 -8.93
C MET A 1 -3.49 5.07 -9.34
N GLN A 2 -2.45 5.30 -8.55
CA GLN A 2 -1.32 6.18 -8.86
C GLN A 2 -0.02 5.37 -8.75
N TYR A 3 0.92 5.61 -9.66
CA TYR A 3 2.20 4.89 -9.71
C TYR A 3 3.35 5.88 -9.58
N LEU A 4 4.39 5.46 -8.84
CA LEU A 4 5.67 6.17 -8.75
C LEU A 4 6.78 5.15 -9.01
N ASP A 5 7.71 5.51 -9.87
CA ASP A 5 8.85 4.68 -10.23
C ASP A 5 10.12 5.52 -10.17
N ASP A 6 11.15 5.02 -9.46
CA ASP A 6 12.47 5.62 -9.39
C ASP A 6 13.56 4.55 -9.21
N GLY A 7 14.38 4.37 -10.24
CA GLY A 7 15.47 3.39 -10.24
C GLY A 7 15.01 1.98 -9.89
N ASP A 8 15.44 1.51 -8.72
CA ASP A 8 15.13 0.18 -8.17
C ASP A 8 13.80 0.13 -7.39
N LEU A 9 13.09 1.25 -7.25
CA LEU A 9 11.90 1.40 -6.42
C LEU A 9 10.66 1.65 -7.29
N SER A 10 9.63 0.84 -7.09
CA SER A 10 8.30 1.02 -7.69
C SER A 10 7.22 0.99 -6.62
N LEU A 11 6.29 1.94 -6.68
CA LEU A 11 5.20 2.10 -5.72
C LEU A 11 3.86 2.22 -6.45
N ALA A 12 2.87 1.46 -5.99
CA ALA A 12 1.48 1.66 -6.39
C ALA A 12 0.66 2.17 -5.20
N ILE A 13 -0.05 3.28 -5.38
CA ILE A 13 -0.97 3.86 -4.40
C ILE A 13 -2.39 3.71 -4.91
N ASP A 14 -3.27 3.14 -4.09
CA ASP A 14 -4.69 3.06 -4.37
C ASP A 14 -5.43 4.21 -3.68
N LEU A 15 -5.77 5.23 -4.48
CA LEU A 15 -6.47 6.44 -4.04
C LEU A 15 -7.92 6.17 -3.66
N ASP A 16 -8.55 5.14 -4.25
CA ASP A 16 -9.95 4.79 -3.99
C ASP A 16 -10.09 3.97 -2.68
N GLN A 17 -8.97 3.44 -2.16
CA GLN A 17 -8.91 2.61 -0.95
C GLN A 17 -8.17 3.31 0.21
N GLY A 18 -8.40 4.62 0.38
CA GLY A 18 -7.86 5.41 1.49
C GLY A 18 -6.41 5.83 1.29
N ALA A 19 -6.00 6.07 0.04
CA ALA A 19 -4.64 6.42 -0.36
C ALA A 19 -3.59 5.45 0.21
N ARG A 20 -3.92 4.15 0.21
CA ARG A 20 -3.04 3.10 0.73
C ARG A 20 -1.90 2.83 -0.24
N ILE A 21 -0.77 2.40 0.30
CA ILE A 21 0.27 1.78 -0.51
C ILE A 21 -0.22 0.36 -0.84
N ALA A 22 -0.57 0.14 -2.09
CA ALA A 22 -1.09 -1.12 -2.60
C ALA A 22 0.02 -2.12 -2.93
N SER A 23 1.18 -1.62 -3.36
CA SER A 23 2.36 -2.41 -3.72
C SER A 23 3.64 -1.58 -3.55
N LEU A 24 4.73 -2.21 -3.10
CA LEU A 24 6.06 -1.61 -2.94
C LEU A 24 7.09 -2.64 -3.40
N HIS A 25 7.53 -2.49 -4.64
CA HIS A 25 8.61 -3.28 -5.19
C HIS A 25 9.94 -2.58 -4.97
N TYR A 26 10.90 -3.30 -4.41
CA TYR A 26 12.30 -2.88 -4.38
C TYR A 26 13.15 -3.97 -5.02
N ARG A 27 13.73 -3.66 -6.18
CA ARG A 27 14.37 -4.64 -7.06
C ARG A 27 13.39 -5.79 -7.37
N ASP A 28 13.74 -7.02 -7.00
CA ASP A 28 12.93 -8.21 -7.24
C ASP A 28 12.01 -8.58 -6.07
N LEU A 29 11.94 -7.73 -5.03
CA LEU A 29 11.18 -8.02 -3.81
C LEU A 29 9.87 -7.22 -3.78
N GLU A 30 8.75 -7.93 -3.62
CA GLU A 30 7.49 -7.32 -3.20
C GLU A 30 7.44 -7.28 -1.67
N ILE A 31 7.41 -6.07 -1.12
CA ILE A 31 7.52 -5.85 0.33
C ILE A 31 6.14 -5.84 0.99
N THR A 32 5.10 -5.44 0.25
CA THR A 32 3.74 -5.36 0.82
C THR A 32 2.99 -6.69 0.76
N LEU A 33 1.94 -6.82 1.56
CA LEU A 33 1.02 -7.94 1.45
C LEU A 33 0.12 -7.75 0.22
N PRO A 34 0.09 -8.72 -0.72
CA PRO A 34 -0.76 -8.63 -1.90
C PRO A 34 -2.25 -8.68 -1.52
N SER A 35 -3.10 -8.10 -2.37
CA SER A 35 -4.55 -8.07 -2.14
C SER A 35 -5.14 -9.46 -1.98
N ARG A 36 -5.95 -9.64 -0.92
CA ARG A 36 -6.64 -10.91 -0.59
C ARG A 36 -8.16 -10.78 -0.60
N GLY A 37 -8.71 -9.76 -1.29
CA GLY A 37 -10.16 -9.54 -1.39
C GLY A 37 -10.83 -8.99 -0.12
N SER A 38 -10.05 -8.56 0.87
CA SER A 38 -10.54 -7.89 2.10
C SER A 38 -10.06 -6.44 2.14
N LEU A 39 -10.76 -5.56 2.84
CA LEU A 39 -10.39 -4.15 2.95
C LEU A 39 -9.13 -3.92 3.82
N VAL A 40 -8.87 -4.72 4.85
CA VAL A 40 -7.91 -4.36 5.93
C VAL A 40 -6.71 -5.31 6.10
N ASN A 41 -6.51 -6.28 5.19
CA ASN A 41 -5.48 -7.31 5.34
C ASN A 41 -4.45 -7.34 4.18
N TRP A 42 -4.17 -6.20 3.56
CA TRP A 42 -3.23 -6.09 2.44
C TRP A 42 -2.74 -4.65 2.27
N GLY A 43 -1.62 -4.51 1.56
CA GLY A 43 -0.94 -3.22 1.41
C GLY A 43 -0.62 -2.59 2.76
N TRP A 44 -0.38 -1.28 2.75
CA TRP A 44 -0.27 -0.45 3.95
C TRP A 44 -1.32 0.66 3.88
N TYR A 45 -2.33 0.56 4.74
CA TYR A 45 -3.41 1.53 4.82
C TYR A 45 -3.14 2.59 5.89
N SER A 46 -3.71 3.78 5.69
CA SER A 46 -3.62 4.88 6.65
C SER A 46 -4.55 4.64 7.85
N MET A 47 -4.09 4.99 9.06
CA MET A 47 -4.90 4.98 10.28
C MET A 47 -5.01 6.41 10.81
N ALA A 48 -6.14 7.05 10.55
CA ALA A 48 -6.39 8.43 10.96
C ALA A 48 -7.88 8.64 11.31
N PRO A 49 -8.20 9.57 12.24
CA PRO A 49 -7.26 10.43 12.98
C PRO A 49 -6.59 9.78 14.19
N TRP A 50 -6.97 8.57 14.58
CA TRP A 50 -6.28 7.77 15.61
C TRP A 50 -6.02 6.35 15.10
N ALA A 51 -5.00 5.71 15.66
CA ALA A 51 -4.64 4.33 15.36
C ALA A 51 -4.96 3.43 16.55
N GLY A 52 -5.73 2.37 16.32
CA GLY A 52 -6.11 1.41 17.36
C GLY A 52 -7.32 1.85 18.18
N ARG A 53 -7.42 1.34 19.42
CA ARG A 53 -8.50 1.70 20.35
C ARG A 53 -8.20 3.05 21.00
N ILE A 54 -9.23 3.88 21.15
CA ILE A 54 -9.19 5.10 21.97
C ILE A 54 -9.47 4.70 23.42
#